data_AF-A0A9E2TZQ1-F1
#
_entry.id   AF-A0A9E2TZQ1-F1
#
_cell.length_a   1.000
_cell.length_b   1.000
_cell.length_c   1.000
_cell.angle_alpha   90.00
_cell.angle_beta   90.00
_cell.angle_gamma   90.00
#
_symmetry.space_group_name_H-M   'P 1'
#
loop_
_entity.id
_entity.type
_entity.pdbx_description
1 polymer ?
#
loop_
_entity_poly.entity_id
_entity_poly.type
_entity_poly.pdbx_seq_one_letter_code
_entity_poly.pdbx_strand_id
1 'polypeptide(L)'
;MALTPVEILHMTPGKGFFGYKRAATDRLLAEIVASFEDVWRERADLADKVEQLEGDLVRYRELEGLLRTTLVSAERASQELKEQARREAELILTEAHAEARSVQRRAVSENERLITETRVLRERLRTVLDLVENVEDTLHGREPKAA
;
A
#
# COMPACT_ATOMS: atom_id res chain seq x y z
N MET A 1 6.78 31.35 -48.53
CA MET A 1 6.42 30.32 -49.53
C MET A 1 7.69 29.96 -50.27
N ALA A 2 8.15 28.73 -50.14
CA ALA A 2 9.33 28.23 -50.86
C ALA A 2 8.84 27.55 -52.14
N LEU A 3 9.58 27.72 -53.24
CA LEU A 3 9.28 27.07 -54.51
C LEU A 3 9.40 25.55 -54.35
N THR A 4 8.47 24.81 -54.94
CA THR A 4 8.59 23.36 -55.07
C THR A 4 9.57 23.01 -56.19
N PRO A 5 10.20 21.82 -56.16
CA PRO A 5 11.10 21.40 -57.24
C PRO A 5 10.41 21.42 -58.62
N VAL A 6 9.12 21.09 -58.66
CA VAL A 6 8.28 21.15 -59.86
C VAL A 6 8.11 22.59 -60.35
N GLU A 7 7.88 23.56 -59.47
CA GLU A 7 7.78 24.97 -59.86
C GLU A 7 9.09 25.52 -60.41
N ILE A 8 10.24 25.10 -59.85
CA ILE A 8 11.57 25.50 -60.35
C ILE A 8 11.80 24.92 -61.76
N LEU A 9 11.39 23.68 -62.02
CA LEU A 9 11.52 23.03 -63.32
C LEU A 9 10.74 23.74 -64.44
N HIS A 10 9.58 24.31 -64.11
CA HIS A 10 8.73 25.05 -65.06
C HIS A 10 9.09 26.54 -65.16
N MET A 11 10.09 27.00 -64.40
CA MET A 11 10.50 28.40 -64.42
C MET A 11 11.39 28.68 -65.64
N THR A 12 10.87 29.43 -66.60
CA THR A 12 11.64 29.88 -67.76
C THR A 12 12.14 31.32 -67.58
N PRO A 13 13.45 31.56 -67.43
CA PRO A 13 14.00 32.91 -67.32
C PRO A 13 13.71 33.73 -68.58
N GLY A 14 13.40 35.02 -68.41
CA GLY A 14 13.20 35.95 -69.52
C GLY A 14 14.47 36.17 -70.36
N LYS A 15 14.31 36.53 -71.63
CA LYS A 15 15.43 36.82 -72.55
C LYS A 15 15.82 38.30 -72.45
N GLY A 16 17.11 38.59 -72.25
CA GLY A 16 17.66 39.95 -72.20
C GLY A 16 18.90 40.11 -73.08
N PHE A 17 19.16 41.33 -73.54
CA PHE A 17 20.25 41.66 -74.48
C PHE A 17 21.67 41.39 -73.91
N PHE A 18 21.81 41.34 -72.58
CA PHE A 18 23.03 41.00 -71.85
C PHE A 18 22.78 39.86 -70.82
N GLY A 19 22.07 38.81 -71.23
CA GLY A 19 21.68 37.70 -70.34
C GLY A 19 22.73 36.60 -70.14
N TYR A 20 22.50 35.75 -69.14
CA TYR A 20 23.30 34.53 -68.92
C TYR A 20 23.17 33.54 -70.07
N LYS A 21 24.19 32.68 -70.25
CA LYS A 21 24.18 31.62 -71.27
C LYS A 21 23.13 30.57 -70.92
N ARG A 22 22.08 30.49 -71.75
CA ARG A 22 20.94 29.55 -71.59
C ARG A 22 21.36 28.13 -71.19
N ALA A 23 22.27 27.50 -71.92
CA ALA A 23 22.69 26.12 -71.63
C ALA A 23 23.47 25.94 -70.30
N ALA A 24 24.06 27.01 -69.76
CA ALA A 24 24.68 26.97 -68.43
C ALA A 24 23.62 27.22 -67.34
N THR A 25 22.70 28.14 -67.59
CA THR A 25 21.56 28.42 -66.70
C THR A 25 20.64 27.21 -66.57
N ASP A 26 20.31 26.54 -67.66
CA ASP A 26 19.44 25.35 -67.65
C ASP A 26 20.08 24.19 -66.87
N ARG A 27 21.41 24.02 -66.97
CA ARG A 27 22.16 23.04 -66.16
C ARG A 27 22.13 23.36 -64.67
N LEU A 28 22.37 24.64 -64.33
CA LEU A 28 22.29 25.09 -62.94
C LEU A 28 20.88 24.90 -62.37
N LEU A 29 19.83 25.21 -63.14
CA LEU A 29 18.45 24.98 -62.71
C LEU A 29 18.18 23.49 -62.47
N ALA A 30 18.69 22.59 -63.31
CA ALA A 30 18.56 21.14 -63.09
C ALA A 30 19.28 20.67 -61.83
N GLU A 31 20.49 21.17 -61.56
CA GLU A 31 21.23 20.87 -60.31
C GLU A 31 20.50 21.40 -59.07
N ILE A 32 19.93 22.61 -59.16
CA ILE A 32 19.11 23.19 -58.09
C ILE A 32 17.87 22.36 -57.84
N VAL A 33 17.15 21.93 -58.90
CA VAL A 33 15.95 21.07 -58.77
C VAL A 33 16.31 19.78 -58.04
N ALA A 34 17.36 19.08 -58.47
CA ALA A 34 17.78 17.83 -57.83
C ALA A 34 18.12 18.03 -56.34
N SER A 35 18.90 19.06 -56.01
CA SER A 35 19.20 19.38 -54.61
C SER A 35 17.96 19.77 -53.81
N PHE A 36 17.00 20.46 -54.42
CA PHE A 36 15.74 20.82 -53.76
C PHE A 36 14.84 19.61 -53.53
N GLU A 37 14.81 18.64 -54.45
CA GLU A 37 14.07 17.38 -54.25
C GLU A 37 14.58 16.63 -53.02
N ASP A 38 15.89 16.51 -52.87
CA ASP A 38 16.52 15.87 -51.70
C ASP A 38 16.14 16.58 -50.40
N VAL A 39 16.23 17.91 -50.36
CA VAL A 39 15.86 18.71 -49.18
C VAL A 39 14.37 18.60 -48.86
N TRP A 40 13.50 18.60 -49.87
CA TRP A 40 12.07 18.46 -49.67
C TRP A 40 11.70 17.08 -49.14
N ARG A 41 12.37 16.03 -49.62
CA ARG A 41 12.20 14.67 -49.12
C ARG A 41 12.68 14.54 -47.69
N GLU A 42 13.86 15.02 -47.36
CA GLU A 42 14.38 15.01 -45.98
C GLU A 42 13.47 15.81 -45.03
N ARG A 43 12.94 16.95 -45.49
CA ARG A 43 11.96 17.73 -44.73
C ARG A 43 10.69 16.93 -44.45
N ALA A 44 10.18 16.17 -45.42
CA ALA A 44 9.01 15.32 -45.22
C ALA A 44 9.32 14.21 -44.21
N ASP A 45 10.43 13.50 -44.39
CA ASP A 45 10.85 12.42 -43.48
C ASP A 45 11.06 12.93 -42.04
N LEU A 46 11.62 14.14 -41.87
CA LEU A 46 11.76 14.79 -40.57
C LEU A 46 10.42 15.21 -39.97
N ALA A 47 9.49 15.72 -40.78
CA ALA A 47 8.17 16.11 -40.32
C ALA A 47 7.40 14.89 -39.78
N ASP A 48 7.41 13.78 -40.52
CA ASP A 48 6.79 12.52 -40.10
C ASP A 48 7.41 12.01 -38.79
N LYS A 49 8.73 12.10 -38.66
CA LYS A 49 9.44 11.70 -37.44
C LYS A 49 9.10 12.59 -36.24
N VAL A 50 8.94 13.90 -36.46
CA VAL A 50 8.49 14.82 -35.41
C VAL A 50 7.09 14.46 -34.95
N GLU A 51 6.16 14.23 -35.87
CA GLU A 51 4.78 13.84 -35.53
C GLU A 51 4.76 12.53 -34.72
N GLN A 52 5.55 11.54 -35.12
CA GLN A 52 5.68 10.28 -34.38
C GLN A 52 6.22 10.51 -32.95
N LEU A 53 7.29 11.30 -32.81
CA LEU A 53 7.90 11.58 -31.50
C LEU A 53 6.98 12.39 -30.59
N GLU A 54 6.20 13.32 -31.14
CA GLU A 54 5.20 14.09 -30.40
C GLU A 54 4.08 13.17 -29.89
N GLY A 55 3.61 12.23 -30.72
CA GLY A 55 2.64 11.22 -30.32
C GLY A 55 3.16 10.31 -29.19
N ASP A 56 4.40 9.83 -29.32
CA ASP A 56 5.05 9.02 -28.28
C ASP A 56 5.21 9.81 -26.97
N LEU A 57 5.57 11.09 -27.04
CA LEU A 57 5.71 11.97 -25.87
C LEU A 57 4.39 12.14 -25.12
N VAL A 58 3.29 12.35 -25.84
CA VAL A 58 1.95 12.46 -25.25
C VAL A 58 1.61 11.18 -24.49
N ARG A 59 1.80 10.02 -25.12
CA ARG A 59 1.56 8.71 -24.49
C ARG A 59 2.43 8.50 -23.24
N TYR A 60 3.70 8.91 -23.27
CA TYR A 60 4.57 8.82 -22.09
C TYR A 60 4.12 9.74 -20.96
N ARG A 61 3.66 10.95 -21.25
CA ARG A 61 3.11 11.87 -20.23
C ARG A 61 1.84 11.32 -19.59
N GLU A 62 0.96 10.71 -20.37
CA GLU A 62 -0.24 10.05 -19.85
C GLU A 62 0.12 8.87 -18.94
N LEU A 63 1.07 8.03 -19.36
CA LEU A 63 1.57 6.92 -18.56
C LEU A 63 2.22 7.40 -17.26
N GLU A 64 3.03 8.46 -17.30
CA GLU A 64 3.64 9.06 -16.12
C GLU A 64 2.57 9.59 -15.15
N GLY A 65 1.52 10.25 -15.66
CA GLY A 65 0.38 10.70 -14.86
C GLY A 65 -0.36 9.56 -14.17
N LEU A 66 -0.60 8.46 -14.89
CA LEU A 66 -1.22 7.26 -14.34
C LEU A 66 -0.34 6.61 -13.26
N LEU A 67 0.97 6.48 -13.52
CA LEU A 67 1.93 5.92 -12.56
C LEU A 67 1.98 6.75 -11.28
N ARG A 68 2.06 8.08 -11.40
CA ARG A 68 2.06 8.99 -10.25
C ARG A 68 0.80 8.84 -9.42
N THR A 69 -0.36 8.79 -10.07
CA THR A 69 -1.65 8.60 -9.39
C THR A 69 -1.72 7.26 -8.68
N THR A 70 -1.27 6.20 -9.35
CA THR A 70 -1.23 4.84 -8.80
C THR A 70 -0.30 4.75 -7.60
N LEU A 71 0.89 5.36 -7.66
CA LEU A 71 1.85 5.40 -6.55
C LEU A 71 1.26 6.10 -5.33
N VAL A 72 0.64 7.27 -5.52
CA VAL A 72 -0.01 8.01 -4.42
C VAL A 72 -1.16 7.18 -3.82
N SER A 73 -1.95 6.50 -4.65
CA SER A 73 -3.01 5.61 -4.18
C SER A 73 -2.47 4.42 -3.40
N ALA A 74 -1.39 3.80 -3.87
CA ALA A 74 -0.74 2.68 -3.18
C ALA A 74 -0.14 3.11 -1.84
N GLU A 75 0.48 4.30 -1.78
CA GLU A 75 1.01 4.86 -0.53
C GLU A 75 -0.11 5.12 0.49
N ARG A 76 -1.22 5.72 0.06
CA ARG A 76 -2.40 5.94 0.92
C ARG A 76 -2.97 4.62 1.43
N ALA A 77 -3.17 3.64 0.55
CA ALA A 77 -3.66 2.31 0.95
C ALA A 77 -2.70 1.63 1.94
N SER A 78 -1.38 1.73 1.73
CA SER A 78 -0.39 1.20 2.67
C SER A 78 -0.46 1.87 4.04
N GLN A 79 -0.66 3.19 4.06
CA GLN A 79 -0.80 3.94 5.31
C GLN A 79 -2.09 3.59 6.05
N GLU A 80 -3.22 3.51 5.34
CA GLU A 80 -4.51 3.08 5.90
C GLU A 80 -4.43 1.66 6.49
N LEU A 81 -3.79 0.72 5.77
CA LEU A 81 -3.57 -0.64 6.26
C LEU A 81 -2.71 -0.67 7.54
N LYS A 82 -1.64 0.13 7.59
CA LYS A 82 -0.79 0.25 8.80
C LYS A 82 -1.56 0.80 9.98
N GLU A 83 -2.39 1.82 9.76
CA GLU A 83 -3.21 2.41 10.81
C GLU A 83 -4.30 1.46 11.30
N GLN A 84 -4.96 0.74 10.38
CA GLN A 84 -5.93 -0.29 10.75
C GLN A 84 -5.28 -1.40 11.57
N ALA A 85 -4.14 -1.93 11.13
CA ALA A 85 -3.41 -2.96 11.85
C ALA A 85 -2.98 -2.51 13.25
N ARG A 86 -2.58 -1.24 13.42
CA ARG A 86 -2.27 -0.66 14.73
C ARG A 86 -3.51 -0.61 15.63
N ARG A 87 -4.65 -0.12 15.12
CA ARG A 87 -5.91 -0.07 15.88
C ARG A 87 -6.38 -1.46 16.28
N GLU A 88 -6.31 -2.44 15.38
CA GLU A 88 -6.65 -3.84 15.68
C GLU A 88 -5.71 -4.42 16.74
N ALA A 89 -4.40 -4.17 16.65
CA ALA A 89 -3.45 -4.61 17.66
C ALA A 89 -3.73 -4.00 19.05
N GLU A 90 -4.05 -2.71 19.11
CA GLU A 90 -4.44 -2.03 20.36
C GLU A 90 -5.74 -2.60 20.95
N LEU A 91 -6.73 -2.90 20.10
CA LEU A 91 -7.98 -3.54 20.50
C LEU A 91 -7.70 -4.92 21.11
N ILE A 92 -6.94 -5.76 20.40
CA ILE A 92 -6.57 -7.11 20.85
C ILE A 92 -5.85 -7.05 22.21
N LEU A 93 -4.89 -6.13 22.37
CA LEU A 93 -4.20 -5.95 23.65
C LEU A 93 -5.15 -5.54 24.76
N THR A 94 -6.07 -4.62 24.47
CA THR A 94 -7.05 -4.14 25.45
C THR A 94 -8.00 -5.25 25.89
N GLU A 95 -8.49 -6.05 24.94
CA GLU A 95 -9.35 -7.22 25.20
C GLU A 95 -8.60 -8.29 26.00
N ALA A 96 -7.37 -8.64 25.60
CA ALA A 96 -6.54 -9.60 26.31
C ALA A 96 -6.26 -9.16 27.76
N HIS A 97 -5.98 -7.87 27.98
CA HIS A 97 -5.81 -7.33 29.34
C HIS A 97 -7.12 -7.36 30.15
N ALA A 98 -8.27 -7.07 29.52
CA ALA A 98 -9.56 -7.15 30.18
C ALA A 98 -9.91 -8.58 30.59
N GLU A 99 -9.66 -9.54 29.70
CA GLU A 99 -9.84 -10.97 29.97
C GLU A 99 -8.91 -11.46 31.08
N ALA A 100 -7.61 -11.12 31.01
CA ALA A 100 -6.64 -11.47 32.05
C ALA A 100 -7.07 -10.95 33.43
N ARG A 101 -7.52 -9.69 33.52
CA ARG A 101 -8.07 -9.13 34.77
C ARG A 101 -9.34 -9.87 35.22
N SER A 102 -10.21 -10.27 34.29
CA SER A 102 -11.41 -11.05 34.60
C SER A 102 -11.06 -12.43 35.17
N VAL A 103 -10.13 -13.13 34.54
CA VAL A 103 -9.60 -14.43 35.01
C VAL A 103 -8.98 -14.29 36.40
N GLN A 104 -8.13 -13.28 36.61
CA GLN A 104 -7.50 -13.02 37.90
C GLN A 104 -8.54 -12.76 39.00
N ARG A 105 -9.55 -11.93 38.74
CA ARG A 105 -10.63 -11.68 39.70
C ARG A 105 -11.42 -12.94 40.04
N ARG A 106 -11.74 -13.77 39.05
CA ARG A 106 -12.41 -15.06 39.28
C ARG A 106 -11.55 -15.99 40.14
N ALA A 107 -10.25 -16.08 39.85
CA ALA A 107 -9.32 -16.90 40.62
C ALA A 107 -9.20 -16.43 42.08
N VAL A 108 -9.12 -15.12 42.32
CA VAL A 108 -9.08 -14.54 43.67
C VAL A 108 -10.38 -14.83 44.42
N SER A 109 -11.54 -14.56 43.81
CA SER A 109 -12.83 -14.82 44.44
C SER A 109 -13.04 -16.31 44.77
N GLU A 110 -12.62 -17.20 43.88
CA GLU A 110 -12.68 -18.64 44.13
C GLU A 110 -11.73 -19.06 45.26
N ASN A 111 -10.53 -18.48 45.33
CA ASN A 111 -9.59 -18.74 46.42
C ASN A 111 -10.17 -18.31 47.78
N GLU A 112 -10.78 -17.12 47.86
CA GLU A 112 -11.45 -16.63 49.07
C GLU A 112 -12.63 -17.53 49.48
N ARG A 113 -13.40 -18.02 48.51
CA ARG A 113 -14.47 -18.99 48.75
C ARG A 113 -13.92 -20.28 49.35
N LEU A 114 -12.88 -20.85 48.74
CA LEU A 114 -12.22 -22.08 49.22
C LEU A 114 -11.60 -21.92 50.62
N ILE A 115 -11.00 -20.76 50.91
CA ILE A 115 -10.47 -20.45 52.25
C ILE A 115 -11.61 -20.45 53.28
N THR A 116 -12.72 -19.81 52.95
CA THR A 116 -13.89 -19.73 53.83
C THR A 116 -14.50 -21.11 54.08
N GLU A 117 -14.66 -21.92 53.03
CA GLU A 117 -15.16 -23.29 53.14
C GLU A 117 -14.25 -24.18 53.97
N THR A 118 -12.93 -24.07 53.76
CA THR A 118 -11.93 -24.81 54.54
C THR A 118 -12.01 -24.42 56.02
N ARG A 119 -12.19 -23.13 56.32
CA ARG A 119 -12.35 -22.64 57.70
C ARG A 119 -13.60 -23.21 58.35
N VAL A 120 -14.76 -23.14 57.67
CA VAL A 120 -16.02 -23.71 58.18
C VAL A 120 -15.89 -25.22 58.41
N LEU A 121 -15.25 -25.94 57.49
CA LEU A 121 -15.04 -27.38 57.63
C LEU A 121 -14.16 -27.72 58.84
N ARG A 122 -13.09 -26.95 59.09
CA ARG A 122 -12.23 -27.11 60.27
C ARG A 122 -12.98 -26.87 61.57
N GLU A 123 -13.79 -25.81 61.65
CA GLU A 123 -14.61 -25.56 62.84
C GLU A 123 -15.60 -26.69 63.10
N ARG A 124 -16.28 -27.19 62.04
CA ARG A 124 -17.17 -28.35 62.16
C ARG A 124 -16.45 -29.59 62.68
N LEU A 125 -15.27 -29.90 62.13
CA LEU A 125 -14.43 -31.01 62.58
C LEU A 125 -14.05 -30.87 64.06
N ARG A 126 -13.66 -29.66 64.48
CA ARG A 126 -13.34 -29.37 65.88
C ARG A 126 -14.53 -29.62 66.80
N THR A 127 -15.72 -29.13 66.45
CA THR A 127 -16.93 -29.38 67.25
C THR A 127 -17.25 -30.86 67.35
N VAL A 128 -17.10 -31.63 66.27
CA VAL A 128 -17.31 -33.09 66.30
C VAL A 128 -16.30 -33.78 67.21
N LEU A 129 -15.02 -33.40 67.15
CA LEU A 129 -13.97 -33.94 68.02
C LEU A 129 -14.25 -33.63 69.49
N ASP A 130 -14.57 -32.38 69.82
CA ASP A 130 -14.93 -31.98 71.19
C ASP A 130 -16.14 -32.79 71.68
N LEU A 131 -17.12 -33.10 70.82
CA LEU A 131 -18.27 -33.92 71.18
C LEU A 131 -17.88 -35.37 71.49
N VAL A 132 -16.96 -35.95 70.72
CA VAL A 132 -16.44 -37.31 70.94
C VAL A 132 -15.67 -37.38 72.26
N GLU A 133 -14.80 -36.41 72.53
CA GLU A 133 -14.01 -36.33 73.77
C GLU A 133 -14.93 -36.22 75.00
N ASN A 134 -15.96 -35.37 74.94
CA ASN A 134 -16.97 -35.27 75.99
C ASN A 134 -17.76 -36.59 76.18
N VAL A 135 -18.04 -37.35 75.11
CA VAL A 135 -18.70 -38.66 75.22
C VAL A 135 -17.76 -39.68 75.86
N GLU A 136 -16.49 -39.72 75.48
CA GLU A 136 -15.49 -40.60 76.11
C GLU A 136 -15.31 -40.29 77.61
N ASP A 137 -15.30 -39.02 78.01
CA ASP A 137 -15.26 -38.59 79.40
C ASP A 137 -16.53 -39.00 80.18
N THR A 138 -17.71 -38.92 79.57
CA THR A 138 -18.96 -39.41 80.22
C THR A 138 -19.02 -40.94 80.34
N LEU A 139 -18.33 -41.67 79.47
CA LEU A 139 -18.20 -43.13 79.55
C LEU A 139 -17.17 -43.55 80.61
N HIS A 140 -16.05 -42.82 80.75
CA HIS A 140 -15.03 -43.06 81.79
C HIS A 140 -15.42 -42.54 83.19
N GLY A 141 -16.29 -41.52 83.26
CA GLY A 141 -16.86 -40.99 84.52
C GLY A 141 -17.93 -41.88 85.17
N ARG A 142 -18.26 -43.03 84.57
CA ARG A 142 -19.19 -44.04 85.10
C ARG A 142 -18.47 -45.33 85.49
N GLU A 143 -17.44 -45.24 86.31
CA GLU A 143 -17.13 -46.38 87.19
C GLU A 143 -17.89 -46.20 88.51
N PRO A 144 -18.97 -46.98 88.76
CA PRO A 144 -19.56 -47.03 90.09
C PRO A 144 -18.56 -47.67 91.03
N LYS A 145 -18.13 -46.91 92.03
CA LYS A 145 -17.43 -47.40 93.21
C LYS A 145 -18.38 -48.35 93.96
N ALA A 146 -18.37 -49.63 93.60
CA ALA A 146 -19.16 -50.66 94.24
C ALA A 146 -18.34 -51.35 95.34
N ALA A 147 -18.78 -51.12 96.57
CA ALA A 147 -18.64 -51.90 97.80
C ALA A 147 -17.25 -52.44 98.20
#